data_AF-A0A845WAI0-F1
#
_entry.id   AF-A0A845WAI0-F1
#
_cell.length_a   1.000
_cell.length_b   1.000
_cell.length_c   1.000
_cell.angle_alpha   90.00
_cell.angle_beta   90.00
_cell.angle_gamma   90.00
#
_symmetry.space_group_name_H-M   'P 1'
#
loop_
_entity.id
_entity.type
_entity.pdbx_description
1 polymer ?
#
loop_
_entity_poly.entity_id
_entity_poly.type
_entity_poly.pdbx_seq_one_letter_code
_entity_poly.pdbx_strand_id
1 'polypeptide(L)'
;MGSFLSSLPLVLIFSFVQVVLTTGGTGVTGRDGTPEAIQPLLDKEIQGFGEIFRMISYQEIKTSTIQSRALAGVANGTYIFCLPGSSGACRTGWEQIIKDQLDLGNSPCNLVELMPRLRET
;
A
#
# COMPACT_ATOMS: atom_id res chain seq x y z
N MET A 1 16.42 0.30 26.25
CA MET A 1 16.47 1.17 25.07
C MET A 1 17.09 0.39 23.91
N GLY A 2 16.46 -0.73 23.54
CA GLY A 2 17.06 -1.75 22.69
C GLY A 2 16.04 -2.31 21.68
N SER A 3 16.59 -2.77 20.56
CA SER A 3 15.99 -3.67 19.55
C SER A 3 14.87 -3.18 18.61
N PHE A 4 14.72 -1.88 18.32
CA PHE A 4 13.75 -1.44 17.30
C PHE A 4 14.32 -1.30 15.87
N LEU A 5 15.65 -1.22 15.71
CA LEU A 5 16.28 -0.94 14.41
C LEU A 5 16.83 -2.19 13.68
N SER A 6 16.87 -3.36 14.30
CA SER A 6 17.48 -4.57 13.70
C SER A 6 16.53 -5.45 12.90
N SER A 7 15.24 -5.09 12.81
CA SER A 7 14.22 -5.91 12.15
C SER A 7 13.36 -5.15 11.14
N LEU A 8 13.75 -3.92 10.78
CA LEU A 8 13.11 -3.24 9.66
C LEU A 8 13.48 -4.00 8.38
N PRO A 9 12.52 -4.59 7.65
CA PRO A 9 12.81 -5.13 6.33
C PRO A 9 13.38 -3.97 5.51
N LEU A 10 14.63 -4.12 5.06
CA LEU A 10 15.27 -3.14 4.21
C LEU A 10 14.53 -3.13 2.87
N VAL A 11 13.59 -2.20 2.70
CA VAL A 11 12.91 -2.01 1.41
C VAL A 11 13.79 -1.14 0.55
N LEU A 12 14.55 -1.79 -0.34
CA LEU A 12 15.35 -1.10 -1.35
C LEU A 12 14.43 -0.66 -2.49
N ILE A 13 14.30 0.65 -2.68
CA ILE A 13 13.56 1.23 -3.81
C ILE A 13 14.56 1.56 -4.91
N PHE A 14 14.57 0.75 -5.96
CA PHE A 14 15.45 0.96 -7.11
C PHE A 14 14.86 1.97 -8.08
N SER A 15 15.72 2.76 -8.73
CA SER A 15 15.31 3.88 -9.59
C SER A 15 14.45 3.49 -10.79
N PHE A 16 14.51 2.23 -11.23
CA PHE A 16 13.72 1.70 -12.35
C PHE A 16 12.36 1.14 -11.94
N VAL A 17 12.05 1.06 -10.63
CA VAL A 17 10.80 0.52 -10.11
C VAL A 17 9.79 1.65 -9.90
N GLN A 18 8.65 1.56 -10.58
CA GLN A 18 7.59 2.55 -10.49
C GLN A 18 6.53 2.21 -9.43
N VAL A 19 6.29 0.92 -9.21
CA VAL A 19 5.27 0.42 -8.28
C VAL A 19 5.81 -0.77 -7.50
N VAL A 20 5.58 -0.78 -6.19
CA VAL A 20 5.84 -1.89 -5.28
C VAL A 20 4.52 -2.38 -4.71
N LEU A 21 4.27 -3.68 -4.84
CA LEU A 21 3.15 -4.36 -4.19
C LEU A 21 3.71 -5.31 -3.13
N THR A 22 3.26 -5.17 -1.90
CA THR A 22 3.58 -6.12 -0.83
C THR A 22 2.31 -6.81 -0.34
N THR A 23 2.46 -8.04 0.16
CA THR A 23 1.36 -8.80 0.75
C THR A 23 1.81 -9.41 2.07
N GLY A 24 0.98 -9.27 3.10
CA GLY A 24 1.22 -9.81 4.43
C GLY A 24 1.82 -8.80 5.41
N GLY A 25 1.84 -9.18 6.69
CA GLY A 25 2.38 -8.36 7.78
C GLY A 25 1.57 -7.11 8.13
N THR A 26 0.33 -6.98 7.64
CA THR A 26 -0.57 -5.86 7.94
C THR A 26 -1.60 -6.19 9.03
N GLY A 27 -1.49 -7.36 9.68
CA GLY A 27 -2.33 -7.72 10.81
C GLY A 27 -2.01 -6.92 12.09
N VAL A 28 -2.50 -7.41 13.22
CA VAL A 28 -2.32 -6.79 14.56
C VAL A 28 -1.52 -7.67 15.53
N THR A 29 -0.87 -8.73 15.04
CA THR A 29 -0.05 -9.61 15.87
C THR A 29 1.40 -9.14 15.92
N GLY A 30 2.20 -9.67 16.84
CA GLY A 30 3.62 -9.30 16.97
C GLY A 30 4.51 -9.63 15.76
N ARG A 31 4.00 -10.35 14.75
CA ARG A 31 4.70 -10.61 13.48
C ARG A 31 4.34 -9.61 12.38
N ASP A 32 3.32 -8.78 12.59
CA ASP A 32 2.78 -7.86 11.59
C ASP A 32 3.45 -6.49 11.74
N GLY A 33 4.48 -6.23 10.92
CA GLY A 33 5.26 -4.98 10.94
C GLY A 33 5.32 -4.24 9.60
N THR A 34 4.53 -4.63 8.60
CA THR A 34 4.60 -4.01 7.26
C THR A 34 4.28 -2.51 7.30
N PRO A 35 3.20 -2.03 7.96
CA PRO A 35 2.94 -0.60 8.04
C PRO A 35 4.05 0.17 8.78
N GLU A 36 4.55 -0.38 9.89
CA GLU A 36 5.65 0.20 10.66
C GLU A 36 6.95 0.33 9.85
N ALA A 37 7.20 -0.64 8.96
CA ALA A 37 8.38 -0.63 8.11
C ALA A 37 8.27 0.33 6.93
N ILE A 38 7.06 0.48 6.37
CA ILE A 38 6.83 1.26 5.14
C ILE A 38 6.52 2.72 5.43
N GLN A 39 5.69 3.02 6.43
CA GLN A 39 5.22 4.38 6.69
C GLN A 39 6.36 5.40 6.88
N PRO A 40 7.48 5.09 7.58
CA PRO A 40 8.60 6.03 7.71
C PRO A 40 9.35 6.32 6.40
N LEU A 41 9.14 5.51 5.36
CA LEU A 41 9.78 5.67 4.05
C LEU A 41 8.96 6.53 3.09
N LEU A 42 7.69 6.81 3.41
CA LEU A 42 6.78 7.52 2.53
C LEU A 42 7.06 9.03 2.55
N ASP A 43 7.24 9.61 1.37
CA ASP A 43 7.21 11.07 1.18
C ASP A 43 5.78 11.59 1.40
N LYS A 44 4.79 10.84 0.90
CA LYS A 44 3.36 11.15 1.01
C LYS A 44 2.57 9.86 1.20
N GLU A 45 1.68 9.84 2.19
CA GLU A 45 0.71 8.76 2.38
C GLU A 45 -0.52 8.98 1.48
N ILE A 46 -1.02 7.92 0.85
CA ILE A 46 -2.28 7.92 0.09
C ILE A 46 -3.35 7.32 1.00
N GLN A 47 -3.83 8.11 1.96
CA GLN A 47 -4.77 7.66 3.00
C GLN A 47 -6.04 7.01 2.42
N GLY A 48 -6.54 7.57 1.30
CA GLY A 48 -7.72 7.07 0.59
C GLY A 48 -7.63 5.61 0.15
N PHE A 49 -6.42 5.06 -0.05
CA PHE A 49 -6.27 3.63 -0.37
C PHE A 49 -6.77 2.74 0.77
N GLY A 50 -6.28 2.97 1.99
CA GLY A 50 -6.67 2.17 3.15
C GLY A 50 -8.16 2.33 3.48
N GLU A 51 -8.69 3.54 3.32
CA GLU A 51 -10.10 3.86 3.53
C GLU A 51 -11.01 3.11 2.56
N ILE A 52 -10.76 3.24 1.26
CA ILE A 52 -11.55 2.56 0.22
C ILE A 52 -11.39 1.04 0.33
N PHE A 53 -10.17 0.55 0.56
CA PHE A 53 -9.92 -0.88 0.76
C PHE A 53 -10.74 -1.45 1.93
N ARG A 54 -10.78 -0.76 3.07
CA ARG A 54 -11.58 -1.19 4.23
C ARG A 54 -13.08 -1.07 3.98
N MET A 55 -13.52 -0.04 3.26
CA MET A 55 -14.93 0.10 2.86
C MET A 55 -15.39 -1.07 2.01
N ILE A 56 -14.64 -1.43 0.96
CA ILE A 56 -14.96 -2.55 0.07
C ILE A 56 -14.88 -3.87 0.84
N SER A 57 -13.80 -4.06 1.61
CA SER A 57 -13.63 -5.25 2.45
C SER A 57 -14.76 -5.40 3.46
N TYR A 58 -15.31 -4.32 4.03
CA TYR A 58 -16.46 -4.41 4.92
C TYR A 58 -17.69 -4.98 4.22
N GLN A 59 -17.88 -4.71 2.93
CA GLN A 59 -18.99 -5.29 2.17
C GLN A 59 -18.84 -6.81 2.05
N GLU A 60 -17.62 -7.30 1.84
CA GLU A 60 -17.28 -8.72 1.63
C GLU A 60 -17.14 -9.52 2.93
N ILE A 61 -16.35 -9.04 3.89
CA ILE A 61 -15.93 -9.77 5.11
C ILE A 61 -16.42 -9.11 6.41
N LYS A 62 -17.26 -8.08 6.30
CA LYS A 62 -17.86 -7.33 7.43
C LYS A 62 -16.79 -6.79 8.37
N THR A 63 -17.02 -6.88 9.67
CA THR A 63 -16.15 -6.33 10.71
C THR A 63 -14.75 -6.93 10.71
N SER A 64 -14.52 -8.09 10.06
CA SER A 64 -13.19 -8.69 9.95
C SER A 64 -12.16 -7.75 9.31
N THR A 65 -12.60 -6.77 8.51
CA THR A 65 -11.71 -5.76 7.89
C THR A 65 -10.89 -4.96 8.91
N ILE A 66 -11.37 -4.79 10.16
CA ILE A 66 -10.65 -4.03 11.20
C ILE A 66 -9.33 -4.70 11.61
N GLN A 67 -9.14 -5.99 11.30
CA GLN A 67 -7.93 -6.72 11.63
C GLN A 67 -6.75 -6.42 10.70
N SER A 68 -6.95 -5.57 9.67
CA SER A 68 -5.91 -5.25 8.70
C SER A 68 -5.64 -3.75 8.58
N ARG A 69 -4.35 -3.44 8.42
CA ARG A 69 -3.78 -2.10 8.34
C ARG A 69 -3.19 -1.86 6.94
N ALA A 70 -3.99 -2.08 5.89
CA ALA A 70 -3.59 -1.77 4.52
C ALA A 70 -3.19 -0.29 4.40
N LEU A 71 -2.08 -0.04 3.70
CA LEU A 71 -1.38 1.25 3.59
C LEU A 71 -0.93 1.45 2.14
N ALA A 72 -0.95 2.69 1.66
CA ALA A 72 -0.27 3.04 0.42
C ALA A 72 0.35 4.42 0.49
N GLY A 73 1.32 4.69 -0.38
CA GLY A 73 1.98 5.97 -0.45
C GLY A 73 2.93 6.10 -1.62
N VAL A 74 3.64 7.22 -1.65
CA VAL A 74 4.74 7.51 -2.58
C VAL A 74 6.03 7.60 -1.79
N ALA A 75 7.07 6.95 -2.27
CA ALA A 75 8.44 7.09 -1.77
C ALA A 75 9.42 7.15 -2.95
N ASN A 76 10.25 8.19 -3.02
CA ASN A 76 11.26 8.38 -4.06
C ASN A 76 10.72 8.31 -5.52
N GLY A 77 9.48 8.76 -5.73
CA GLY A 77 8.80 8.67 -7.02
C GLY A 77 8.30 7.26 -7.38
N THR A 78 8.16 6.37 -6.40
CA THR A 78 7.64 5.01 -6.54
C THR A 78 6.35 4.90 -5.72
N TYR A 79 5.29 4.36 -6.32
CA TYR A 79 4.08 4.00 -5.58
C TYR A 79 4.31 2.72 -4.78
N ILE A 80 3.82 2.68 -3.54
CA ILE A 80 3.88 1.50 -2.68
C ILE A 80 2.47 1.17 -2.20
N PHE A 81 2.05 -0.08 -2.37
CA PHE A 81 0.79 -0.60 -1.83
C PHE A 81 1.06 -1.81 -0.95
N CYS A 82 0.62 -1.74 0.30
CA CYS A 82 0.75 -2.79 1.29
C CYS A 82 -0.59 -3.50 1.51
N LEU A 83 -0.72 -4.68 0.92
CA LEU A 83 -1.93 -5.50 0.97
C LEU A 83 -1.89 -6.52 2.12
N PRO A 84 -3.05 -7.00 2.57
CA PRO A 84 -3.11 -8.12 3.51
C PRO A 84 -2.54 -9.42 2.92
N GLY A 85 -2.24 -10.39 3.77
CA GLY A 85 -1.65 -11.67 3.37
C GLY A 85 -2.62 -12.65 2.69
N SER A 86 -3.93 -12.40 2.75
CA SER A 86 -4.92 -13.33 2.18
C SER A 86 -5.09 -13.10 0.68
N SER A 87 -5.17 -14.19 -0.09
CA SER A 87 -5.37 -14.10 -1.55
C SER A 87 -6.66 -13.39 -1.93
N GLY A 88 -7.70 -13.50 -1.09
CA GLY A 88 -8.96 -12.76 -1.24
C GLY A 88 -8.74 -11.25 -1.15
N ALA A 89 -8.06 -10.79 -0.09
CA ALA A 89 -7.73 -9.38 0.08
C ALA A 89 -6.83 -8.84 -1.04
N CYS A 90 -5.85 -9.63 -1.51
CA CYS A 90 -5.02 -9.25 -2.64
C CYS A 90 -5.86 -9.07 -3.92
N ARG A 91 -6.81 -9.97 -4.17
CA ARG A 91 -7.75 -9.84 -5.29
C ARG A 91 -8.61 -8.59 -5.16
N THR A 92 -9.19 -8.33 -3.99
CA THR A 92 -9.99 -7.13 -3.72
C THR A 92 -9.18 -5.85 -3.97
N GLY A 93 -7.97 -5.75 -3.42
CA GLY A 93 -7.10 -4.59 -3.61
C GLY A 93 -6.66 -4.40 -5.07
N TRP A 94 -6.36 -5.50 -5.78
CA TRP A 94 -5.98 -5.44 -7.18
C TRP A 94 -7.15 -5.03 -8.08
N GLU A 95 -8.22 -5.82 -8.09
CA GLU A 95 -9.30 -5.67 -9.08
C GLU A 95 -10.21 -4.47 -8.81
N GLN A 96 -10.34 -4.02 -7.55
CA GLN A 96 -11.29 -2.94 -7.20
C GLN A 96 -10.63 -1.58 -7.01
N ILE A 97 -9.29 -1.50 -7.03
CA ILE A 97 -8.57 -0.25 -6.73
C ILE A 97 -7.33 -0.11 -7.60
N ILE A 98 -6.34 -0.99 -7.42
CA ILE A 98 -4.98 -0.77 -7.94
C ILE A 98 -4.96 -0.84 -9.46
N LYS A 99 -5.65 -1.83 -10.05
CA LYS A 99 -5.70 -2.03 -11.49
C LYS A 99 -6.20 -0.79 -12.22
N ASP A 100 -7.31 -0.20 -11.76
CA ASP A 100 -7.89 1.00 -12.37
C ASP A 100 -6.98 2.22 -12.18
N GLN A 101 -6.33 2.36 -11.02
CA GLN A 101 -5.39 3.46 -10.79
C GLN A 101 -4.08 3.33 -11.57
N LEU A 102 -3.71 2.11 -11.97
CA LEU A 102 -2.54 1.82 -12.81
C LEU A 102 -2.89 1.65 -14.30
N ASP A 103 -4.14 1.92 -14.68
CA ASP A 103 -4.57 1.98 -16.07
C ASP A 103 -4.60 3.44 -16.55
N LEU A 104 -3.81 3.75 -17.57
CA LEU A 104 -3.77 5.08 -18.20
C LEU A 104 -5.12 5.47 -18.82
N GLY A 105 -5.94 4.50 -19.22
CA GLY A 105 -7.27 4.74 -19.78
C GLY A 105 -8.34 5.08 -18.73
N ASN A 106 -8.05 4.90 -17.44
CA ASN A 106 -9.03 5.14 -16.38
C ASN A 106 -9.30 6.64 -16.17
N SER A 107 -10.58 7.01 -16.21
CA SER A 107 -11.09 8.38 -16.11
C SER A 107 -11.95 8.53 -14.84
N PRO A 108 -12.08 9.74 -14.25
CA PRO A 108 -11.56 11.02 -14.73
C PRO A 108 -10.06 11.26 -14.45
N CYS A 109 -9.43 10.41 -13.64
CA CYS A 109 -8.00 10.46 -13.36
C CYS A 109 -7.46 9.09 -12.90
N ASN A 110 -6.14 8.92 -13.00
CA ASN A 110 -5.42 7.75 -12.53
C ASN A 110 -4.04 8.14 -11.99
N LEU A 111 -3.36 7.21 -11.32
CA LEU A 111 -2.03 7.45 -10.77
C LEU A 111 -0.94 7.49 -11.85
N VAL A 112 -1.14 6.82 -12.98
CA VAL A 112 -0.16 6.79 -14.09
C VAL A 112 0.11 8.20 -14.62
N GLU A 113 -0.93 9.01 -14.78
CA GLU A 113 -0.82 10.42 -15.21
C GLU A 113 0.04 11.27 -14.28
N LEU A 114 0.11 10.92 -12.99
CA LEU A 114 0.86 11.64 -11.98
C LEU A 114 2.33 11.20 -11.89
N MET A 115 2.68 10.03 -12.44
CA MET A 115 4.01 9.42 -12.32
C MET A 115 5.18 10.33 -12.74
N PRO A 116 5.11 11.09 -13.86
CA PRO A 116 6.21 11.98 -14.25
C PRO A 116 6.49 13.10 -13.23
N ARG A 117 5.52 13.38 -12.36
CA ARG A 117 5.49 14.51 -11.44
C ARG A 117 5.80 14.15 -10.00
N LEU A 118 5.98 12.86 -9.68
CA LEU A 118 6.16 12.40 -8.30
C LEU A 118 7.47 12.89 -7.65
N ARG A 119 8.41 13.39 -8.45
CA ARG A 119 9.70 13.94 -7.99
C ARG A 119 9.77 15.47 -8.08
N GLU A 120 8.65 16.13 -8.37
CA GLU A 120 8.56 17.59 -8.27
C GLU A 120 8.76 18.01 -6.80
N THR A 121 9.62 19.00 -6.58
CA THR A 121 9.94 19.61 -5.29
C THR A 121 9.19 20.91 -5.08
#